data_AF-R7V5L0-F1
#
_entry.id   AF-R7V5L0-F1
#
_cell.length_a   1.000
_cell.length_b   1.000
_cell.length_c   1.000
_cell.angle_alpha   90.00
_cell.angle_beta   90.00
_cell.angle_gamma   90.00
#
_symmetry.space_group_name_H-M   'P 1'
#
loop_
_entity.id
_entity.type
_entity.pdbx_description
1 polymer ?
#
loop_
_entity_poly.entity_id
_entity_poly.type
_entity_poly.pdbx_seq_one_letter_code
_entity_poly.pdbx_strand_id
1 'polypeptide(L)'
;SLRLVGGPTCNKGRLEVLHDDIWGTVCNDYFSDNDAALFCRAMGKPYGNAEAIATFGGGYGVIHLDDVRCSGQRDWRSCSHNGWGLNNCGHEEDVGLHCH
;
A
#
# COMPACT_ATOMS: atom_id res chain seq x y z
N SER A 1 0.54 -2.41 11.21
CA SER A 1 1.02 -3.66 10.55
C SER A 1 0.69 -3.61 9.06
N LEU A 2 1.32 -4.46 8.24
CA LEU A 2 1.12 -4.51 6.79
C LEU A 2 0.78 -5.94 6.36
N ARG A 3 -0.05 -6.09 5.31
CA ARG A 3 -0.29 -7.39 4.64
C ARG A 3 -0.60 -7.20 3.16
N LEU A 4 -0.41 -8.28 2.39
CA LEU A 4 -0.89 -8.42 1.02
C LEU A 4 -2.06 -9.40 0.97
N VAL A 5 -3.16 -9.03 0.31
CA VAL A 5 -4.40 -9.84 0.26
C VAL A 5 -4.85 -10.08 -1.17
N GLY A 6 -5.43 -11.26 -1.43
CA GLY A 6 -6.14 -11.57 -2.67
C GLY A 6 -5.26 -11.83 -3.89
N GLY A 7 -3.93 -11.82 -3.76
CA GLY A 7 -3.03 -12.14 -4.86
C GLY A 7 -2.65 -13.63 -4.92
N PRO A 8 -2.05 -14.07 -6.04
CA PRO A 8 -1.75 -15.48 -6.30
C PRO A 8 -0.56 -16.03 -5.52
N THR A 9 0.25 -15.17 -4.90
CA THR A 9 1.44 -15.54 -4.12
C THR A 9 1.52 -14.71 -2.85
N CYS A 10 2.34 -15.11 -1.89
CA CYS A 10 2.57 -14.30 -0.69
C CYS A 10 3.28 -12.96 -0.99
N ASN A 11 3.84 -12.77 -2.18
CA ASN A 11 4.56 -11.56 -2.60
C ASN A 11 3.71 -10.65 -3.50
N LYS A 12 2.47 -11.02 -3.80
CA LYS A 12 1.58 -10.23 -4.65
C LYS A 12 0.20 -10.11 -4.00
N GLY A 13 -0.39 -8.92 -4.03
CA GLY A 13 -1.75 -8.71 -3.53
C GLY A 13 -2.07 -7.25 -3.27
N ARG A 14 -3.31 -6.95 -2.92
CA ARG A 14 -3.73 -5.64 -2.42
C ARG A 14 -2.97 -5.29 -1.16
N LEU A 15 -2.49 -4.06 -1.07
CA LEU A 15 -1.84 -3.54 0.13
C LEU A 15 -2.90 -3.16 1.16
N GLU A 16 -2.78 -3.70 2.37
CA GLU A 16 -3.60 -3.30 3.51
C GLU A 16 -2.73 -2.93 4.71
N VAL A 17 -3.16 -1.90 5.43
CA VAL A 17 -2.51 -1.34 6.62
C VAL A 17 -3.43 -1.52 7.81
N LEU A 18 -2.85 -1.92 8.95
CA LEU A 18 -3.55 -1.94 10.23
C LEU A 18 -3.28 -0.63 10.96
N HIS A 19 -4.35 0.13 11.22
CA HIS A 19 -4.38 1.37 11.98
C HIS A 19 -5.61 1.35 12.90
N ASP A 20 -5.44 1.71 14.18
CA ASP A 20 -6.47 1.67 15.21
C ASP A 20 -7.30 0.37 15.23
N ASP A 21 -6.59 -0.77 15.21
CA ASP A 21 -7.14 -2.13 15.19
C ASP A 21 -8.06 -2.47 13.99
N ILE A 22 -8.11 -1.59 12.98
CA ILE A 22 -8.90 -1.77 11.76
C ILE A 22 -7.96 -1.95 10.56
N TRP A 23 -8.18 -3.01 9.79
CA TRP A 23 -7.54 -3.16 8.48
C TRP A 23 -8.24 -2.26 7.46
N GLY A 24 -7.44 -1.52 6.71
CA GLY A 24 -7.90 -0.69 5.61
C GLY A 24 -6.95 -0.75 4.43
N THR A 25 -7.44 -0.32 3.28
CA THR A 25 -6.69 -0.33 2.02
C THR A 25 -5.89 0.96 1.83
N VAL A 26 -5.14 1.03 0.74
CA VAL A 26 -4.30 2.17 0.38
C VAL A 26 -4.65 2.56 -1.05
N CYS A 27 -4.94 3.84 -1.29
CA CYS A 27 -5.20 4.35 -2.63
C CYS A 27 -3.92 4.37 -3.48
N ASN A 28 -4.09 4.22 -4.79
CA ASN A 28 -3.00 4.24 -5.76
C ASN A 28 -2.51 5.65 -6.15
N ASP A 29 -3.23 6.69 -5.75
CA ASP A 29 -2.92 8.06 -6.13
C ASP A 29 -1.52 8.44 -5.61
N TYR A 30 -0.65 8.81 -6.56
CA TYR A 30 0.77 9.08 -6.39
C TYR A 30 1.62 7.94 -5.77
N PHE A 31 1.04 6.76 -5.56
CA PHE A 31 1.73 5.59 -5.03
C PHE A 31 2.66 5.00 -6.11
N SER A 32 3.97 5.08 -5.87
CA SER A 32 5.02 4.69 -6.82
C SER A 32 5.69 3.36 -6.46
N ASP A 33 6.49 2.83 -7.39
CA ASP A 33 7.33 1.65 -7.16
C ASP A 33 8.35 1.86 -6.02
N ASN A 34 8.81 3.11 -5.82
CA ASN A 34 9.68 3.44 -4.69
C ASN A 34 8.95 3.29 -3.35
N ASP A 35 7.67 3.64 -3.31
CA ASP A 35 6.83 3.45 -2.14
C ASP A 35 6.61 1.94 -1.94
N ALA A 36 6.24 1.21 -3.01
CA ALA A 36 6.09 -0.24 -3.00
C ALA A 36 7.31 -0.95 -2.39
N ALA A 37 8.53 -0.54 -2.75
CA ALA A 37 9.76 -1.10 -2.21
C ALA A 37 9.87 -0.93 -0.69
N LEU A 38 9.50 0.22 -0.13
CA LEU A 38 9.51 0.41 1.33
C LEU A 38 8.46 -0.45 2.04
N PHE A 39 7.26 -0.57 1.48
CA PHE A 39 6.21 -1.41 2.05
C PHE A 39 6.57 -2.91 1.96
N CYS A 40 7.12 -3.38 0.83
CA CYS A 40 7.64 -4.74 0.68
C CYS A 40 8.77 -5.03 1.68
N ARG A 41 9.73 -4.11 1.82
CA ARG A 41 10.83 -4.20 2.78
C ARG A 41 10.31 -4.31 4.22
N ALA A 42 9.32 -3.49 4.59
CA ALA A 42 8.74 -3.49 5.93
C ALA A 42 7.97 -4.76 6.27
N MET A 43 7.48 -5.49 5.25
CA MET A 43 6.91 -6.83 5.39
C MET A 43 7.96 -7.96 5.37
N GLY A 44 9.25 -7.64 5.24
CA GLY A 44 10.32 -8.64 5.09
C GLY A 44 10.27 -9.40 3.77
N LYS A 45 9.67 -8.81 2.73
CA LYS A 45 9.58 -9.38 1.38
C LYS A 45 10.72 -8.89 0.48
N PRO A 46 11.02 -9.57 -0.63
CA PRO A 46 11.92 -9.04 -1.66
C PRO A 46 11.42 -7.66 -2.14
N TYR A 47 12.30 -6.70 -2.35
CA TYR A 47 11.90 -5.30 -2.58
C TYR A 47 12.76 -4.51 -3.58
N GLY A 48 13.80 -5.13 -4.14
CA GLY A 48 14.73 -4.43 -5.04
C GLY A 48 14.06 -3.99 -6.35
N ASN A 49 13.05 -4.73 -6.81
CA ASN A 49 12.24 -4.42 -7.99
C ASN A 49 10.75 -4.54 -7.64
N ALA A 50 10.34 -4.03 -6.49
CA ALA A 50 8.93 -4.01 -6.12
C ALA A 50 8.12 -3.13 -7.08
N GLU A 51 6.93 -3.59 -7.46
CA GLU A 51 6.03 -2.90 -8.39
C GLU A 51 4.74 -2.51 -7.67
N ALA A 52 4.28 -1.27 -7.90
CA ALA A 52 2.95 -0.83 -7.57
C ALA A 52 1.97 -1.27 -8.67
N ILE A 53 0.83 -1.84 -8.26
CA ILE A 53 -0.26 -2.25 -9.13
C ILE A 53 -1.39 -1.27 -8.88
N ALA A 54 -1.55 -0.29 -9.76
CA ALA A 54 -2.47 0.82 -9.54
C ALA A 54 -3.90 0.34 -9.23
N THR A 55 -4.46 -0.58 -10.00
CA THR A 55 -5.87 -0.98 -9.86
C THR A 55 -6.00 -2.45 -9.48
N PHE A 56 -5.53 -2.81 -8.28
CA PHE A 56 -5.72 -4.19 -7.80
C PHE A 56 -7.18 -4.46 -7.44
N GLY A 57 -7.79 -3.50 -6.75
CA GLY A 57 -9.21 -3.51 -6.44
C GLY A 57 -9.67 -4.57 -5.44
N GLY A 58 -11.00 -4.72 -5.35
CA GLY A 58 -11.65 -5.78 -4.58
C GLY A 58 -11.45 -5.70 -3.06
N GLY A 59 -11.05 -4.53 -2.56
CA GLY A 59 -11.09 -4.22 -1.13
C GLY A 59 -12.48 -3.80 -0.68
N TYR A 60 -12.60 -3.59 0.62
CA TYR A 60 -13.82 -3.15 1.29
C TYR A 60 -13.45 -2.42 2.58
N GLY A 61 -14.38 -1.63 3.12
CA GLY A 61 -14.22 -0.96 4.40
C GLY A 61 -13.56 0.40 4.25
N VAL A 62 -12.59 0.70 5.12
CA VAL A 62 -11.91 2.00 5.15
C VAL A 62 -10.69 1.99 4.23
N ILE A 63 -10.52 3.08 3.48
CA ILE A 63 -9.26 3.40 2.79
C ILE A 63 -8.45 4.25 3.78
N HIS A 64 -7.37 3.70 4.31
CA HIS A 64 -6.61 4.34 5.38
C HIS A 64 -5.66 5.42 4.88
N LEU A 65 -5.03 5.18 3.73
CA LEU A 65 -3.97 6.02 3.19
C LEU A 65 -4.28 6.41 1.75
N ASP A 66 -3.92 7.63 1.43
CA ASP A 66 -4.06 8.28 0.13
C ASP A 66 -2.95 9.32 -0.04
N ASP A 67 -2.58 9.61 -1.29
CA ASP A 67 -1.43 10.44 -1.68
C ASP A 67 -0.11 10.02 -0.98
N VAL A 68 0.14 8.71 -0.88
CA VAL A 68 1.34 8.20 -0.21
C VAL A 68 2.58 8.54 -1.02
N ARG A 69 3.54 9.24 -0.40
CA ARG A 69 4.82 9.59 -1.03
C ARG A 69 5.98 9.42 -0.05
N CYS A 70 6.92 8.54 -0.38
CA CYS A 70 8.02 8.14 0.49
C CYS A 70 9.39 8.68 0.06
N SER A 71 9.45 9.64 -0.85
CA SER A 71 10.71 10.22 -1.34
C SER A 71 11.65 10.65 -0.22
N GLY A 72 12.85 10.06 -0.18
CA GLY A 72 13.88 10.32 0.83
C GLY A 72 13.67 9.62 2.18
N GLN A 73 12.62 8.82 2.33
CA GLN A 73 12.32 8.08 3.55
C GLN A 73 12.98 6.69 3.57
N ARG A 74 13.22 6.17 4.78
CA ARG A 74 13.78 4.82 5.00
C ARG A 74 12.76 3.83 5.56
N ASP A 75 11.62 4.32 6.05
CA ASP A 75 10.51 3.56 6.62
C ASP A 75 9.20 4.10 6.04
N TRP A 76 8.28 3.19 5.69
CA TRP A 76 6.97 3.53 5.15
C TRP A 76 6.13 4.39 6.11
N ARG A 77 6.37 4.28 7.42
CA ARG A 77 5.67 5.09 8.44
C ARG A 77 6.00 6.57 8.37
N SER A 78 7.10 6.93 7.73
CA SER A 78 7.55 8.31 7.58
C SER A 78 7.13 8.94 6.24
N CYS A 79 6.40 8.20 5.40
CA CYS A 79 5.90 8.73 4.14
C CYS A 79 4.83 9.79 4.41
N SER A 80 4.79 10.83 3.57
CA SER A 80 3.66 11.76 3.59
C SER A 80 2.42 11.08 3.00
N HIS A 81 1.26 11.44 3.52
CA HIS A 81 -0.06 11.01 3.05
C HIS A 81 -1.11 12.06 3.49
N ASN A 82 -2.33 12.01 2.98
CA ASN A 82 -3.39 12.98 3.26
C ASN A 82 -3.94 12.96 4.71
N GLY A 83 -3.44 12.07 5.56
CA GLY A 83 -3.98 11.77 6.89
C GLY A 83 -4.81 10.48 6.89
N TRP A 84 -5.03 9.89 8.07
CA TRP A 84 -5.73 8.62 8.21
C TRP A 84 -7.21 8.74 7.84
N GLY A 85 -7.66 7.92 6.89
CA GLY A 85 -9.05 7.90 6.43
C GLY A 85 -9.46 9.12 5.58
N LEU A 86 -8.54 10.04 5.30
CA LEU A 86 -8.77 11.20 4.45
C LEU A 86 -8.34 10.86 3.03
N ASN A 87 -9.34 10.65 2.17
CA ASN A 87 -9.14 10.27 0.77
C ASN A 87 -10.38 10.66 -0.07
N ASN A 88 -10.20 10.69 -1.38
CA ASN A 88 -11.26 10.86 -2.38
C ASN A 88 -11.41 9.63 -3.29
N CYS A 89 -10.82 8.49 -2.91
CA CYS A 89 -10.73 7.29 -3.74
C CYS A 89 -11.90 6.32 -3.53
N GLY A 90 -12.14 5.49 -4.55
CA GLY A 90 -12.94 4.28 -4.47
C GLY A 90 -12.09 3.02 -4.30
N HIS A 91 -12.71 1.88 -4.00
CA HIS A 91 -11.97 0.60 -3.88
C HIS A 91 -11.47 0.07 -5.23
N GLU A 92 -11.91 0.62 -6.35
CA GLU A 92 -11.32 0.43 -7.68
C GLU A 92 -9.88 0.98 -7.78
N GLU A 93 -9.52 1.91 -6.89
CA GLU A 93 -8.21 2.56 -6.80
C GLU A 93 -7.33 1.95 -5.70
N ASP A 94 -7.76 0.86 -5.06
CA ASP A 94 -6.92 0.15 -4.10
C ASP A 94 -5.64 -0.37 -4.77
N VAL A 95 -4.50 0.08 -4.26
CA VAL A 95 -3.18 -0.32 -4.75
C VAL A 95 -2.86 -1.76 -4.33
N GLY A 96 -2.25 -2.50 -5.25
CA GLY A 96 -1.58 -3.76 -4.95
C GLY A 96 -0.07 -3.62 -5.05
N LEU A 97 0.66 -4.56 -4.46
CA LEU A 97 2.11 -4.67 -4.63
C LEU A 97 2.47 -6.00 -5.28
N HIS A 98 3.59 -6.00 -6.00
CA HIS A 98 4.34 -7.20 -6.35
C HIS A 98 5.77 -7.04 -5.85
N CYS A 99 6.17 -7.86 -4.88
CA CYS A 99 7.45 -7.75 -4.18
C CYS A 99 8.51 -8.69 -4.80
N HIS A 100 9.61 -8.12 -5.35
CA HIS A 100 10.77 -8.83 -5.96
C HIS A 100 12.12 -8.27 -5.54
#